data_AF-A0A565C052-F1
#
_entry.id   AF-A0A565C052-F1
#
_cell.length_a   1.000
_cell.length_b   1.000
_cell.length_c   1.000
_cell.angle_alpha   90.00
_cell.angle_beta   90.00
_cell.angle_gamma   90.00
#
_symmetry.space_group_name_H-M   'P 1'
#
loop_
_entity.id
_entity.type
_entity.pdbx_description
1 polymer ?
#
loop_
_entity_poly.entity_id
_entity_poly.type
_entity_poly.pdbx_seq_one_letter_code
_entity_poly.pdbx_strand_id
1 'polypeptide(L)'
;MDQYGLPVQRREMKHKGRNVVWSIGMDKCLIEALAIQAKSGNKIDKCFNENAYTAACIAVNTRFNLNLNNQKAINRLKTIKKRYRVMKDILSRDGFWWNANTKMIECESDELWKRYIAVHPDAKAFRGKQIEMYEELRIVCGDYQAPGRLNKVKNENNHHPNDFKHFEEDSVSFPLPSSEDRSDTDGTESYTGADEYLHDESNDLPPNPLRQPLKRPRKSDPFQEAMLVVASSIRRLADAVDQSKTLINTEELLEAVMEIDGLEEAKQMYAFEYLNGDPVKARAFMAYNIRMRKLFLFRQFWWWK
;
A
#
# COMPACT_ATOMS: atom_id res chain seq x y z
N MET A 1 42.69 -18.65 -49.95
CA MET A 1 43.11 -18.43 -48.55
C MET A 1 42.09 -17.52 -47.92
N ASP A 2 41.07 -18.14 -47.33
CA ASP A 2 40.11 -17.49 -46.45
C ASP A 2 40.82 -16.97 -45.19
N GLN A 3 40.42 -15.81 -44.68
CA GLN A 3 39.96 -15.72 -43.29
C GLN A 3 39.25 -14.40 -43.00
N TYR A 4 38.00 -14.57 -42.58
CA TYR A 4 36.99 -13.61 -42.19
C TYR A 4 37.42 -12.76 -40.97
N GLY A 5 37.23 -11.45 -41.06
CA GLY A 5 37.23 -10.57 -39.90
C GLY A 5 35.97 -10.80 -39.07
N LEU A 6 36.13 -11.38 -37.87
CA LEU A 6 35.04 -11.56 -36.92
C LEU A 6 34.73 -10.22 -36.22
N PRO A 7 33.44 -9.83 -36.12
CA PRO A 7 33.05 -8.68 -35.31
C PRO A 7 33.20 -9.02 -33.83
N VAL A 8 33.94 -8.19 -33.09
CA VAL A 8 34.06 -8.27 -31.63
C VAL A 8 32.70 -7.94 -31.02
N GLN A 9 31.91 -8.97 -30.77
CA GLN A 9 30.69 -8.87 -29.98
C GLN A 9 31.12 -8.55 -28.54
N ARG A 10 31.02 -7.27 -28.18
CA ARG A 10 31.11 -6.82 -26.79
C ARG A 10 29.99 -7.52 -26.02
N ARG A 11 30.33 -8.63 -25.35
CA ARG A 11 29.42 -9.28 -24.41
C ARG A 11 29.09 -8.25 -23.35
N GLU A 12 27.87 -7.72 -23.38
CA GLU A 12 27.31 -7.03 -22.24
C GLU A 12 27.41 -7.98 -21.05
N MET A 13 28.31 -7.67 -20.12
CA MET A 13 28.32 -8.33 -18.83
C MET A 13 27.01 -7.94 -18.17
N LYS A 14 26.01 -8.82 -18.25
CA LYS A 14 24.81 -8.74 -17.42
C LYS A 14 25.32 -8.68 -15.99
N HIS A 15 25.34 -7.47 -15.41
CA HIS A 15 25.57 -7.29 -14.00
C HIS A 15 24.51 -8.14 -13.31
N LYS A 16 24.92 -9.29 -12.79
CA LYS A 16 24.08 -10.13 -11.93
C LYS A 16 23.89 -9.29 -10.67
N GLY A 17 22.90 -8.40 -10.71
CA GLY A 17 22.67 -7.39 -9.70
C GLY A 17 22.61 -8.07 -8.35
N ARG A 18 23.33 -7.50 -7.37
CA ARG A 18 23.31 -8.00 -5.99
C ARG A 18 21.85 -8.22 -5.56
N ASN A 19 21.53 -9.42 -5.10
CA ASN A 19 20.19 -9.70 -4.62
C ASN A 19 19.91 -8.81 -3.41
N VAL A 20 18.85 -8.03 -3.51
CA VAL A 20 18.43 -7.12 -2.44
C VAL A 20 17.79 -7.94 -1.34
N VAL A 21 18.36 -7.83 -0.13
CA VAL A 21 17.75 -8.36 1.08
C VAL A 21 16.72 -7.35 1.56
N TRP A 22 15.44 -7.71 1.46
CA TRP A 22 14.34 -6.82 1.85
C TRP A 22 14.22 -6.73 3.37
N SER A 23 14.34 -5.51 3.89
CA SER A 23 14.09 -5.23 5.31
C SER A 23 12.60 -5.00 5.59
N ILE A 24 12.21 -5.06 6.86
CA ILE A 24 10.85 -4.74 7.31
C ILE A 24 10.48 -3.29 6.92
N GLY A 25 11.45 -2.36 6.99
CA GLY A 25 11.23 -0.97 6.57
C GLY A 25 10.94 -0.84 5.07
N MET A 26 11.62 -1.62 4.24
CA MET A 26 11.37 -1.64 2.79
C MET A 26 10.01 -2.24 2.46
N ASP A 27 9.63 -3.33 3.13
CA ASP A 27 8.30 -3.92 2.99
C ASP A 27 7.21 -2.92 3.37
N LYS A 28 7.38 -2.23 4.51
CA LYS A 28 6.48 -1.19 4.97
C LYS A 28 6.31 -0.09 3.92
N CYS A 29 7.41 0.45 3.41
CA CYS A 29 7.36 1.47 2.36
C CYS A 29 6.66 0.99 1.08
N LEU A 30 6.95 -0.24 0.64
CA LEU A 30 6.32 -0.83 -0.53
C LEU A 30 4.80 -0.99 -0.34
N ILE A 31 4.38 -1.50 0.83
CA ILE A 31 2.98 -1.70 1.18
C ILE A 31 2.24 -0.35 1.28
N GLU A 32 2.82 0.63 1.97
CA GLU A 32 2.26 2.00 2.10
C GLU A 32 2.03 2.64 0.73
N ALA A 33 3.05 2.61 -0.13
CA ALA A 33 2.95 3.18 -1.47
C ALA A 33 1.86 2.48 -2.30
N LEU A 34 1.82 1.15 -2.29
CA LEU A 34 0.78 0.39 -3.01
C LEU A 34 -0.62 0.61 -2.43
N ALA A 35 -0.75 0.81 -1.11
CA ALA A 35 -2.03 1.14 -0.49
C ALA A 35 -2.55 2.51 -0.94
N ILE A 36 -1.67 3.50 -1.09
CA ILE A 36 -2.00 4.81 -1.68
C ILE A 36 -2.47 4.61 -3.12
N GLN A 37 -1.72 3.86 -3.93
CA GLN A 37 -2.09 3.59 -5.33
C GLN A 37 -3.43 2.86 -5.46
N ALA A 38 -3.72 1.91 -4.57
CA ALA A 38 -5.01 1.22 -4.53
C ALA A 38 -6.16 2.19 -4.25
N LYS A 39 -5.98 3.13 -3.32
CA LYS A 39 -6.99 4.17 -3.00
C LYS A 39 -7.17 5.17 -4.13
N SER A 40 -6.12 5.42 -4.92
CA SER A 40 -6.16 6.28 -6.11
C SER A 40 -6.77 5.62 -7.36
N GLY A 41 -7.25 4.37 -7.27
CA GLY A 41 -7.87 3.68 -8.40
C GLY A 41 -6.89 2.99 -9.36
N ASN A 42 -5.58 2.96 -9.04
CA ASN A 42 -4.56 2.30 -9.87
C ASN A 42 -4.49 0.77 -9.66
N LYS A 43 -5.57 0.19 -9.14
CA LYS A 43 -5.75 -1.24 -8.95
C LYS A 43 -6.96 -1.67 -9.77
N ILE A 44 -6.72 -2.52 -10.77
CA ILE A 44 -7.74 -3.08 -11.66
C ILE A 44 -7.93 -4.54 -11.22
N ASP A 45 -9.16 -4.90 -10.85
CA ASP A 45 -9.49 -6.15 -10.15
C ASP A 45 -8.57 -6.45 -8.95
N LYS A 46 -7.67 -7.44 -9.10
CA LYS A 46 -6.76 -7.93 -8.07
C LYS A 46 -5.30 -7.52 -8.30
N CYS A 47 -5.04 -6.78 -9.38
CA CYS A 47 -3.71 -6.46 -9.87
C CYS A 47 -3.49 -4.95 -9.93
N PHE A 48 -2.26 -4.53 -9.62
CA PHE A 48 -1.84 -3.15 -9.81
C PHE A 48 -1.44 -2.95 -11.27
N ASN A 49 -1.76 -1.77 -11.82
CA ASN A 49 -1.26 -1.39 -13.14
C ASN A 49 0.24 -1.03 -13.08
N GLU A 50 0.86 -0.80 -14.24
CA GLU A 50 2.27 -0.46 -14.32
C GLU A 50 2.61 0.83 -13.56
N ASN A 51 1.74 1.86 -13.65
CA ASN A 51 1.93 3.14 -12.96
C ASN A 51 2.02 2.95 -11.44
N ALA A 52 1.20 2.08 -10.86
CA ALA A 52 1.24 1.78 -9.44
C ALA A 52 2.55 1.10 -9.03
N TYR A 53 3.06 0.15 -9.83
CA TYR A 53 4.34 -0.49 -9.57
C TYR A 53 5.51 0.48 -9.73
N THR A 54 5.48 1.33 -10.75
CA THR A 54 6.48 2.39 -10.97
C THR A 54 6.51 3.35 -9.79
N ALA A 55 5.36 3.88 -9.37
CA ALA A 55 5.27 4.79 -8.23
C ALA A 55 5.76 4.15 -6.94
N ALA A 56 5.38 2.89 -6.67
CA ALA A 56 5.84 2.18 -5.48
C ALA A 56 7.34 1.85 -5.52
N CYS A 57 7.88 1.52 -6.70
CA CYS A 57 9.31 1.27 -6.88
C CYS A 57 10.13 2.55 -6.67
N ILE A 58 9.67 3.68 -7.23
CA ILE A 58 10.27 5.01 -7.00
C ILE A 58 10.27 5.32 -5.50
N ALA A 59 9.15 5.14 -4.81
CA ALA A 59 9.07 5.41 -3.37
C ALA A 59 10.09 4.60 -2.55
N VAL A 60 10.25 3.30 -2.84
CA VAL A 60 11.24 2.46 -2.16
C VAL A 60 12.67 2.90 -2.52
N ASN A 61 12.95 3.16 -3.80
CA ASN A 61 14.28 3.58 -4.25
C ASN A 61 14.70 4.90 -3.61
N THR A 62 13.82 5.90 -3.61
CA THR A 62 14.06 7.20 -3.00
C THR A 62 14.28 7.08 -1.50
N ARG A 63 13.46 6.29 -0.79
CA ARG A 63 13.53 6.19 0.67
C ARG A 63 14.75 5.43 1.18
N PHE A 64 15.24 4.44 0.42
CA PHE A 64 16.34 3.57 0.85
C PHE A 64 17.62 3.74 0.02
N ASN A 65 17.67 4.75 -0.84
CA ASN A 65 18.77 5.00 -1.79
C ASN A 65 19.15 3.73 -2.59
N LEU A 66 18.14 3.12 -3.21
CA LEU A 66 18.27 1.89 -4.01
C LEU A 66 17.98 2.16 -5.49
N ASN A 67 18.42 1.23 -6.33
CA ASN A 67 18.12 1.22 -7.77
C ASN A 67 17.39 -0.08 -8.15
N LEU A 68 16.24 -0.33 -7.53
CA LEU A 68 15.34 -1.43 -7.88
C LEU A 68 14.61 -1.13 -9.19
N ASN A 69 14.27 -2.17 -9.93
CA ASN A 69 13.32 -2.08 -11.02
C ASN A 69 11.94 -2.60 -10.56
N ASN A 70 10.90 -2.29 -11.35
CA ASN A 70 9.53 -2.70 -11.07
C ASN A 70 9.41 -4.22 -10.83
N GLN A 71 10.16 -5.05 -11.55
CA GLN A 71 10.13 -6.50 -11.39
C GLN A 71 10.55 -6.94 -9.98
N LYS A 72 11.53 -6.28 -9.36
CA LYS A 72 11.94 -6.57 -7.97
C LYS A 72 10.82 -6.22 -6.98
N ALA A 73 10.12 -5.10 -7.18
CA ALA A 73 8.97 -4.71 -6.36
C ALA A 73 7.79 -5.68 -6.53
N ILE A 74 7.47 -6.07 -7.77
CA ILE A 74 6.42 -7.07 -8.09
C ILE A 74 6.72 -8.41 -7.40
N ASN A 75 7.94 -8.93 -7.56
CA ASN A 75 8.35 -10.19 -6.96
C ASN A 75 8.29 -10.14 -5.43
N ARG A 76 8.64 -8.99 -4.83
CA ARG A 76 8.49 -8.81 -3.39
C ARG A 76 7.03 -8.80 -2.97
N LEU A 77 6.17 -8.09 -3.70
CA LEU A 77 4.74 -8.08 -3.42
C LEU A 77 4.14 -9.49 -3.46
N LYS A 78 4.56 -10.36 -4.39
CA LYS A 78 4.15 -11.78 -4.40
C LYS A 78 4.49 -12.49 -3.08
N THR A 79 5.68 -12.23 -2.54
CA THR A 79 6.13 -12.79 -1.24
C THR A 79 5.28 -12.24 -0.08
N ILE A 80 5.00 -10.94 -0.08
CA ILE A 80 4.17 -10.28 0.93
C ILE A 80 2.73 -10.83 0.89
N LYS A 81 2.13 -10.94 -0.30
CA LYS A 81 0.80 -11.55 -0.50
C LYS A 81 0.75 -13.00 0.00
N LYS A 82 1.84 -13.78 -0.15
CA LYS A 82 1.93 -15.13 0.43
C LYS A 82 1.88 -15.11 1.95
N ARG A 83 2.65 -14.23 2.61
CA ARG A 83 2.57 -14.05 4.08
C ARG A 83 1.17 -13.63 4.53
N TYR A 84 0.52 -12.74 3.78
CA TYR A 84 -0.84 -12.30 4.09
C TYR A 84 -1.89 -13.40 3.95
N ARG A 85 -1.76 -14.30 2.97
CA ARG A 85 -2.61 -15.50 2.89
C ARG A 85 -2.55 -16.33 4.16
N VAL A 86 -1.36 -16.58 4.69
CA VAL A 86 -1.20 -17.32 5.96
C VAL A 86 -1.93 -16.60 7.12
N MET A 87 -1.82 -15.27 7.21
CA MET A 87 -2.57 -14.50 8.21
C MET A 87 -4.09 -14.68 8.07
N LYS A 88 -4.59 -14.62 6.83
CA LYS A 88 -6.01 -14.80 6.53
C LYS A 88 -6.48 -16.22 6.85
N ASP A 89 -5.64 -17.22 6.63
CA ASP A 89 -5.93 -18.63 6.92
C ASP A 89 -5.90 -18.93 8.43
N ILE A 90 -5.14 -18.17 9.22
CA ILE A 90 -5.21 -18.21 10.69
C ILE A 90 -6.50 -17.57 11.16
N LEU A 91 -6.80 -16.35 10.67
CA LEU A 91 -7.97 -15.56 11.08
C LEU A 91 -9.31 -16.12 10.59
N SER A 92 -9.29 -17.10 9.69
CA SER A 92 -10.50 -17.82 9.26
C SER A 92 -10.85 -18.99 10.18
N ARG A 93 -9.99 -19.33 11.16
CA ARG A 93 -10.26 -20.38 12.14
C ARG A 93 -10.95 -19.83 13.37
N ASP A 94 -11.86 -20.63 13.90
CA ASP A 94 -12.53 -20.33 15.15
C ASP A 94 -11.53 -20.21 16.31
N GLY A 95 -11.77 -19.24 17.17
CA GLY A 95 -10.92 -18.94 18.32
C GLY A 95 -9.69 -18.09 18.01
N PHE A 96 -9.48 -17.63 16.76
CA PHE A 96 -8.48 -16.61 16.41
C PHE A 96 -9.15 -15.28 16.07
N TRP A 97 -8.51 -14.17 16.44
CA TRP A 97 -8.95 -12.84 16.05
C TRP A 97 -7.78 -11.88 15.86
N TRP A 98 -8.04 -10.79 15.13
CA TRP A 98 -7.11 -9.67 15.01
C TRP A 98 -7.37 -8.68 16.15
N ASN A 99 -6.33 -8.36 16.93
CA ASN A 99 -6.40 -7.31 17.94
C ASN A 99 -5.76 -6.03 17.38
N ALA A 100 -6.59 -5.03 17.09
CA ALA A 100 -6.15 -3.76 16.53
C ALA A 100 -5.30 -2.91 17.49
N ASN A 101 -5.46 -3.09 18.82
CA ASN A 101 -4.71 -2.34 19.83
C ASN A 101 -3.29 -2.87 19.95
N THR A 102 -3.12 -4.19 19.99
CA THR A 102 -1.81 -4.83 20.09
C THR A 102 -1.15 -5.03 18.72
N LYS A 103 -1.94 -4.92 17.64
CA LYS A 103 -1.57 -5.23 16.25
C LYS A 103 -1.06 -6.65 16.09
N MET A 104 -1.73 -7.60 16.73
CA MET A 104 -1.35 -9.02 16.71
C MET A 104 -2.54 -9.92 16.38
N ILE A 105 -2.22 -11.13 15.92
CA ILE A 105 -3.19 -12.23 15.90
C ILE A 105 -3.21 -12.85 17.31
N GLU A 106 -4.36 -12.76 17.96
CA GLU A 106 -4.62 -13.34 19.27
C GLU A 106 -5.57 -14.52 19.14
N CYS A 107 -5.62 -15.35 20.18
CA CYS A 107 -6.48 -16.51 20.20
C CYS A 107 -6.95 -16.85 21.61
N GLU A 108 -7.96 -17.71 21.70
CA GLU A 108 -8.64 -18.05 22.95
C GLU A 108 -7.73 -18.75 23.97
N SER A 109 -6.79 -19.58 23.49
CA SER A 109 -5.83 -20.29 24.36
C SER A 109 -4.50 -20.55 23.68
N ASP A 110 -3.43 -20.59 24.47
CA ASP A 110 -2.09 -20.92 23.98
C ASP A 110 -2.02 -22.33 23.37
N GLU A 111 -2.84 -23.25 23.85
CA GLU A 111 -3.02 -24.61 23.34
C GLU A 111 -3.58 -24.62 21.92
N LEU A 112 -4.46 -23.68 21.57
CA LEU A 112 -4.99 -23.52 20.22
C LEU A 112 -3.86 -23.12 19.24
N TRP A 113 -3.02 -22.15 19.63
CA TRP A 113 -1.82 -21.78 18.86
C TRP A 113 -0.88 -22.98 18.64
N LYS A 114 -0.59 -23.75 19.71
CA LYS A 114 0.30 -24.93 19.62
C LYS A 114 -0.25 -25.98 18.64
N ARG A 115 -1.54 -26.31 18.74
CA ARG A 115 -2.21 -27.27 17.84
C ARG A 115 -2.22 -26.77 16.39
N TYR A 116 -2.53 -25.49 16.18
CA TYR A 116 -2.55 -24.92 14.83
C TYR A 116 -1.15 -24.93 14.19
N ILE A 117 -0.11 -24.52 14.92
CA ILE A 117 1.28 -24.52 14.41
C ILE A 117 1.79 -25.93 14.12
N ALA A 118 1.34 -26.95 14.86
CA ALA A 118 1.72 -28.34 14.60
C ALA A 118 1.27 -28.82 13.21
N VAL A 119 0.14 -28.31 12.71
CA VAL A 119 -0.40 -28.61 11.37
C VAL A 119 0.08 -27.58 10.32
N HIS A 120 0.31 -26.33 10.74
CA HIS A 120 0.72 -25.21 9.89
C HIS A 120 2.00 -24.54 10.42
N PRO A 121 3.20 -25.10 10.15
CA PRO A 121 4.44 -24.61 10.75
C PRO A 121 4.82 -23.17 10.36
N ASP A 122 4.36 -22.70 9.20
CA ASP A 122 4.56 -21.34 8.70
C ASP A 122 3.82 -20.28 9.55
N ALA A 123 2.74 -20.66 10.22
CA ALA A 123 1.99 -19.81 11.14
C ALA A 123 2.83 -19.39 12.36
N LYS A 124 3.89 -20.13 12.71
CA LYS A 124 4.79 -19.83 13.82
C LYS A 124 5.39 -18.42 13.74
N ALA A 125 5.57 -17.89 12.52
CA ALA A 125 6.11 -16.55 12.30
C ALA A 125 5.20 -15.42 12.79
N PHE A 126 3.92 -15.70 13.10
CA PHE A 126 2.92 -14.70 13.50
C PHE A 126 2.57 -14.75 14.98
N ARG A 127 2.88 -15.85 15.69
CA ARG A 127 2.56 -15.98 17.12
C ARG A 127 3.34 -14.96 17.96
N GLY A 128 2.63 -14.09 18.66
CA GLY A 128 3.21 -13.05 19.53
C GLY A 128 4.03 -12.00 18.77
N LYS A 129 3.77 -11.80 17.48
CA LYS A 129 4.45 -10.81 16.65
C LYS A 129 3.50 -9.70 16.24
N GLN A 130 3.96 -8.47 16.41
CA GLN A 130 3.28 -7.29 15.89
C GLN A 130 3.34 -7.26 14.36
N ILE A 131 2.20 -6.93 13.76
CA ILE A 131 2.00 -6.86 12.31
C ILE A 131 1.54 -5.43 11.99
N GLU A 132 2.50 -4.51 12.01
CA GLU A 132 2.24 -3.07 11.87
C GLU A 132 1.44 -2.69 10.62
N MET A 133 1.58 -3.45 9.53
CA MET A 133 1.03 -3.14 8.21
C MET A 133 -0.24 -3.94 7.86
N TYR A 134 -0.91 -4.55 8.85
CA TYR A 134 -2.02 -5.46 8.57
C TYR A 134 -3.19 -4.76 7.84
N GLU A 135 -3.57 -3.55 8.24
CA GLU A 135 -4.67 -2.82 7.61
C GLU A 135 -4.34 -2.41 6.17
N GLU A 136 -3.12 -1.94 5.91
CA GLU A 136 -2.67 -1.63 4.55
C GLU A 136 -2.58 -2.89 3.70
N LEU A 137 -2.18 -4.03 4.27
CA LEU A 137 -2.18 -5.30 3.57
C LEU A 137 -3.57 -5.74 3.14
N ARG A 138 -4.62 -5.49 3.96
CA ARG A 138 -6.01 -5.72 3.56
C ARG A 138 -6.39 -4.89 2.34
N ILE A 139 -5.97 -3.62 2.28
CA ILE A 139 -6.22 -2.72 1.15
C ILE A 139 -5.48 -3.23 -0.11
N VAL A 140 -4.18 -3.49 0.03
CA VAL A 140 -3.32 -3.97 -1.05
C VAL A 140 -3.80 -5.31 -1.60
N CYS A 141 -4.31 -6.21 -0.75
CA CYS A 141 -4.82 -7.52 -1.17
C CYS A 141 -6.28 -7.49 -1.65
N GLY A 142 -7.04 -6.43 -1.37
CA GLY A 142 -8.43 -6.27 -1.83
C GLY A 142 -9.47 -6.81 -0.83
N ASP A 143 -9.08 -7.04 0.41
CA ASP A 143 -9.94 -7.53 1.50
C ASP A 143 -10.45 -6.39 2.40
N TYR A 144 -10.17 -5.14 2.03
CA TYR A 144 -10.66 -3.99 2.77
C TYR A 144 -12.17 -3.81 2.54
N GLN A 145 -12.95 -4.13 3.56
CA GLN A 145 -14.37 -3.79 3.64
C GLN A 145 -14.47 -2.41 4.31
N ALA A 146 -15.04 -1.43 3.61
CA ALA A 146 -15.28 -0.12 4.19
C ALA A 146 -16.18 -0.25 5.43
N PRO A 147 -15.92 0.49 6.54
CA PRO A 147 -16.66 0.36 7.80
C PRO A 147 -18.20 0.54 7.75
N GLY A 148 -18.78 0.86 6.60
CA GLY A 148 -20.22 1.04 6.42
C GLY A 148 -20.99 -0.12 5.79
N ARG A 149 -20.34 -1.23 5.39
CA ARG A 149 -21.02 -2.41 4.81
C ARG A 149 -21.08 -3.59 5.78
N LEU A 150 -21.59 -3.36 6.99
CA LEU A 150 -22.12 -4.44 7.80
C LEU A 150 -23.56 -4.72 7.31
N ASN A 151 -23.69 -5.52 6.25
CA ASN A 151 -24.98 -6.12 5.95
C ASN A 151 -25.30 -7.09 7.09
N LYS A 152 -26.30 -6.69 7.89
CA LYS A 152 -27.03 -7.57 8.78
C LYS A 152 -27.51 -8.80 8.02
N VAL A 153 -27.67 -9.86 8.80
CA VAL A 153 -28.17 -11.20 8.46
C VAL A 153 -27.13 -12.15 7.90
N LYS A 154 -26.59 -13.00 8.79
CA LYS A 154 -26.70 -14.44 8.61
C LYS A 154 -26.95 -15.09 9.96
N ASN A 155 -28.22 -15.39 10.16
CA ASN A 155 -28.65 -16.46 11.04
C ASN A 155 -28.09 -17.77 10.45
N GLU A 156 -27.46 -18.56 11.32
CA GLU A 156 -27.31 -20.00 11.32
C GLU A 156 -27.71 -20.76 10.04
N ASN A 157 -26.72 -21.36 9.36
CA ASN A 157 -26.82 -22.73 8.85
C ASN A 157 -25.45 -23.21 8.29
N ASN A 158 -25.01 -24.35 8.82
CA ASN A 158 -23.88 -25.15 8.37
C ASN A 158 -23.98 -25.48 6.87
N HIS A 159 -23.01 -25.01 6.08
CA HIS A 159 -22.53 -25.74 4.91
C HIS A 159 -21.07 -25.40 4.65
N HIS A 160 -20.20 -26.39 4.86
CA HIS A 160 -18.91 -26.44 4.18
C HIS A 160 -19.15 -26.38 2.67
N PRO A 161 -18.28 -25.67 1.93
CA PRO A 161 -17.55 -26.39 0.90
C PRO A 161 -16.06 -26.08 0.95
N ASN A 162 -15.29 -27.15 1.16
CA ASN A 162 -13.92 -27.26 0.67
C ASN A 162 -13.97 -27.12 -0.86
N ASP A 163 -13.45 -26.02 -1.40
CA ASP A 163 -13.02 -25.99 -2.81
C ASP A 163 -11.96 -24.89 -3.00
N PHE A 164 -10.75 -25.16 -2.50
CA PHE A 164 -9.58 -24.35 -2.82
C PHE A 164 -9.09 -24.72 -4.21
N LYS A 165 -9.59 -24.03 -5.24
CA LYS A 165 -8.94 -24.02 -6.54
C LYS A 165 -7.60 -23.29 -6.42
N HIS A 166 -6.53 -24.09 -6.45
CA HIS A 166 -5.18 -23.69 -6.80
C HIS A 166 -5.22 -23.04 -8.19
N PHE A 167 -5.05 -21.72 -8.25
CA PHE A 167 -4.81 -20.99 -9.50
C PHE A 167 -3.39 -20.44 -9.45
N GLU A 168 -2.51 -21.08 -10.22
CA GLU A 168 -1.24 -20.54 -10.68
C GLU A 168 -1.56 -19.33 -11.56
N GLU A 169 -1.08 -18.15 -11.17
CA GLU A 169 -1.21 -16.93 -11.97
C GLU A 169 -0.03 -16.89 -12.94
N ASP A 170 -0.22 -17.56 -14.08
CA ASP A 170 0.68 -17.49 -15.21
C ASP A 170 0.53 -16.13 -15.92
N SER A 171 1.67 -15.46 -16.05
CA SER A 171 2.06 -14.41 -17.00
C SER A 171 0.95 -13.76 -17.84
N VAL A 172 0.68 -12.47 -17.58
CA VAL A 172 0.13 -11.56 -18.60
C VAL A 172 1.17 -10.48 -18.87
N SER A 173 1.99 -10.71 -19.89
CA SER A 173 2.72 -9.65 -20.57
C SER A 173 1.70 -8.88 -21.41
N PHE A 174 1.60 -7.57 -21.24
CA PHE A 174 0.77 -6.71 -22.08
C PHE A 174 1.37 -6.62 -23.50
N PRO A 175 0.62 -6.97 -24.56
CA PRO A 175 0.88 -6.46 -25.90
C PRO A 175 0.03 -5.21 -26.11
N LEU A 176 0.67 -4.09 -26.44
CA LEU A 176 -0.03 -2.96 -27.06
C LEU A 176 -0.46 -3.35 -28.48
N PRO A 177 -1.61 -2.84 -28.96
CA PRO A 177 -1.72 -2.46 -30.36
C PRO A 177 -2.13 -1.01 -30.55
N SER A 178 -1.40 -0.40 -31.46
CA SER A 178 -1.66 0.85 -32.15
C SER A 178 -2.76 0.66 -33.21
N SER A 179 -3.66 1.65 -33.29
CA SER A 179 -4.35 2.26 -34.46
C SER A 179 -5.05 1.45 -35.56
N GLU A 180 -6.13 2.09 -36.06
CA GLU A 180 -6.94 1.87 -37.29
C GLU A 180 -8.15 0.92 -37.11
N ASP A 181 -9.43 1.32 -37.18
CA ASP A 181 -10.29 2.10 -38.12
C ASP A 181 -11.22 1.17 -38.94
N ARG A 182 -12.49 1.60 -39.08
CA ARG A 182 -13.62 1.13 -39.93
C ARG A 182 -14.37 -0.12 -39.43
N SER A 183 -15.66 -0.04 -39.06
CA SER A 183 -16.93 0.25 -39.81
C SER A 183 -17.65 -1.04 -40.23
N ASP A 184 -18.99 -0.92 -40.29
CA ASP A 184 -20.02 -1.79 -40.89
C ASP A 184 -20.69 -2.75 -39.88
N THR A 185 -21.88 -2.45 -39.31
CA THR A 185 -23.25 -2.30 -39.86
C THR A 185 -23.93 -3.61 -40.28
N ASP A 186 -25.26 -3.58 -40.05
CA ASP A 186 -26.32 -4.48 -40.51
C ASP A 186 -26.54 -5.73 -39.63
N GLY A 187 -27.73 -6.03 -39.09
CA GLY A 187 -29.06 -5.47 -39.30
C GLY A 187 -30.04 -6.65 -39.29
N THR A 188 -30.99 -6.68 -38.36
CA THR A 188 -32.24 -7.45 -38.54
C THR A 188 -33.32 -6.94 -37.58
N GLU A 189 -34.31 -6.24 -38.15
CA GLU A 189 -35.66 -5.99 -37.62
C GLU A 189 -36.48 -7.32 -37.73
N SER A 190 -37.60 -7.61 -37.07
CA SER A 190 -38.76 -6.80 -36.75
C SER A 190 -39.84 -7.64 -36.02
N TYR A 191 -40.92 -6.95 -35.61
CA TYR A 191 -42.31 -7.39 -35.35
C TYR A 191 -42.81 -7.73 -33.93
N THR A 192 -43.37 -6.67 -33.31
CA THR A 192 -44.77 -6.47 -32.83
C THR A 192 -45.44 -7.40 -31.82
N GLY A 193 -46.08 -6.77 -30.83
CA GLY A 193 -47.24 -7.30 -30.10
C GLY A 193 -47.51 -6.57 -28.79
N ALA A 194 -48.42 -5.59 -28.81
CA ALA A 194 -49.00 -4.95 -27.63
C ALA A 194 -50.22 -5.73 -27.15
N ASP A 195 -50.54 -5.67 -25.85
CA ASP A 195 -51.94 -5.69 -25.37
C ASP A 195 -52.05 -5.11 -23.96
N GLU A 196 -52.98 -4.17 -23.82
CA GLU A 196 -53.48 -3.53 -22.60
C GLU A 196 -54.67 -4.33 -22.05
N TYR A 197 -54.88 -4.34 -20.72
CA TYR A 197 -56.23 -4.42 -20.15
C TYR A 197 -56.31 -3.65 -18.82
N LEU A 198 -57.25 -2.70 -18.78
CA LEU A 198 -57.76 -2.01 -17.59
C LEU A 198 -58.98 -2.77 -17.04
N HIS A 199 -59.13 -2.82 -15.72
CA HIS A 199 -60.47 -2.91 -15.09
C HIS A 199 -60.51 -2.16 -13.76
N ASP A 200 -61.59 -1.40 -13.61
CA ASP A 200 -61.96 -0.48 -12.54
C ASP A 200 -63.11 -1.12 -11.75
N GLU A 201 -63.09 -1.07 -10.42
CA GLU A 201 -64.33 -0.90 -9.63
C GLU A 201 -64.08 -0.48 -8.19
N SER A 202 -64.98 0.38 -7.73
CA SER A 202 -64.95 1.20 -6.52
C SER A 202 -65.61 0.50 -5.33
N ASN A 203 -65.15 0.74 -4.10
CA ASN A 203 -66.00 0.63 -2.90
C ASN A 203 -65.47 1.50 -1.74
N ASP A 204 -66.37 2.34 -1.22
CA ASP A 204 -66.19 3.37 -0.19
C ASP A 204 -66.05 2.82 1.25
N LEU A 205 -65.17 3.42 2.06
CA LEU A 205 -65.21 3.42 3.55
C LEU A 205 -64.62 4.74 4.14
N PRO A 206 -65.00 5.14 5.39
CA PRO A 206 -65.08 6.54 5.87
C PRO A 206 -63.79 7.09 6.57
N PRO A 207 -63.75 8.38 7.04
CA PRO A 207 -62.54 9.20 6.97
C PRO A 207 -61.70 9.35 8.26
N ASN A 208 -60.49 9.93 8.05
CA ASN A 208 -59.67 10.83 8.90
C ASN A 208 -58.35 10.23 9.50
N PRO A 209 -57.29 11.00 9.83
CA PRO A 209 -56.78 12.31 9.32
C PRO A 209 -55.29 12.29 8.85
N LEU A 210 -54.93 13.26 7.99
CA LEU A 210 -53.60 13.91 7.84
C LEU A 210 -52.38 13.07 7.39
N ARG A 211 -52.17 12.99 6.07
CA ARG A 211 -50.85 12.73 5.47
C ARG A 211 -49.91 13.92 5.71
N GLN A 212 -48.82 13.70 6.45
CA GLN A 212 -47.66 14.59 6.45
C GLN A 212 -46.82 14.37 5.18
N PRO A 213 -46.28 15.43 4.53
CA PRO A 213 -45.39 15.25 3.40
C PRO A 213 -44.03 14.71 3.84
N LEU A 214 -43.53 13.77 3.05
CA LEU A 214 -42.20 13.17 3.07
C LEU A 214 -41.10 14.25 3.29
N LYS A 215 -40.29 14.10 4.35
CA LYS A 215 -39.15 14.99 4.62
C LYS A 215 -38.10 14.86 3.51
N ARG A 216 -37.91 15.96 2.77
CA ARG A 216 -36.82 16.14 1.80
C ARG A 216 -35.43 16.04 2.45
N PRO A 217 -34.39 15.63 1.71
CA PRO A 217 -33.04 15.54 2.24
C PRO A 217 -32.49 16.94 2.53
N ARG A 218 -31.84 17.10 3.69
CA ARG A 218 -31.15 18.34 4.08
C ARG A 218 -30.08 18.67 3.04
N LYS A 219 -30.28 19.74 2.26
CA LYS A 219 -29.18 20.41 1.57
C LYS A 219 -28.26 20.98 2.66
N SER A 220 -26.96 20.71 2.59
CA SER A 220 -25.99 21.28 3.52
C SER A 220 -26.10 22.80 3.47
N ASP A 221 -26.16 23.41 4.66
CA ASP A 221 -26.19 24.85 4.81
C ASP A 221 -24.92 25.43 4.17
N PRO A 222 -25.03 26.39 3.21
CA PRO A 222 -23.87 27.02 2.57
C PRO A 222 -22.83 27.54 3.57
N PHE A 223 -23.27 27.93 4.77
CA PHE A 223 -22.38 28.36 5.84
C PHE A 223 -21.55 27.20 6.42
N GLN A 224 -22.14 26.00 6.56
CA GLN A 224 -21.41 24.81 7.02
C GLN A 224 -20.38 24.35 5.99
N GLU A 225 -20.71 24.42 4.71
CA GLU A 225 -19.76 24.11 3.63
C GLU A 225 -18.58 25.09 3.63
N ALA A 226 -18.85 26.39 3.79
CA ALA A 226 -17.81 27.40 3.92
C ALA A 226 -16.91 27.16 5.15
N MET A 227 -17.49 26.80 6.30
CA MET A 227 -16.72 26.44 7.50
C MET A 227 -15.84 25.21 7.28
N LEU A 228 -16.31 24.20 6.54
CA LEU A 228 -15.50 23.02 6.21
C LEU A 228 -14.33 23.37 5.30
N VAL A 229 -14.53 24.23 4.30
CA VAL A 229 -13.46 24.73 3.44
C VAL A 229 -12.41 25.49 4.25
N VAL A 230 -12.83 26.37 5.15
CA VAL A 230 -11.92 27.10 6.05
C VAL A 230 -11.16 26.14 6.98
N ALA A 231 -11.84 25.17 7.59
CA ALA A 231 -11.20 24.18 8.47
C ALA A 231 -10.16 23.32 7.72
N SER A 232 -10.45 22.93 6.48
CA SER A 232 -9.51 22.20 5.63
C SER A 232 -8.29 23.05 5.25
N SER A 233 -8.50 24.35 5.00
CA SER A 233 -7.43 25.30 4.68
C SER A 233 -6.51 25.52 5.88
N ILE A 234 -7.08 25.68 7.09
CA ILE A 234 -6.32 25.80 8.34
C ILE A 234 -5.50 24.53 8.59
N ARG A 235 -6.08 23.34 8.36
CA ARG A 235 -5.34 22.07 8.50
C ARG A 235 -4.16 21.98 7.55
N ARG A 236 -4.35 22.34 6.28
CA ARG A 236 -3.26 22.37 5.29
C ARG A 236 -2.16 23.35 5.66
N LEU A 237 -2.50 24.51 6.22
CA LEU A 237 -1.52 25.47 6.73
C LEU A 237 -0.77 24.92 7.95
N ALA A 238 -1.47 24.26 8.87
CA ALA A 238 -0.84 23.61 10.03
C ALA A 238 0.11 22.50 9.59
N ASP A 239 -0.30 21.64 8.65
CA ASP A 239 0.52 20.57 8.09
C ASP A 239 1.76 21.13 7.37
N ALA A 240 1.62 22.23 6.62
CA ALA A 240 2.74 22.90 5.96
C ALA A 240 3.75 23.50 6.96
N VAL A 241 3.25 24.09 8.05
CA VAL A 241 4.09 24.65 9.13
C VAL A 241 4.77 23.54 9.94
N ASP A 242 4.13 22.39 10.12
CA ASP A 242 4.74 21.26 10.82
C ASP A 242 5.82 20.60 9.93
N GLN A 243 5.54 20.45 8.63
CA GLN A 243 6.51 19.99 7.64
C GLN A 243 7.75 20.89 7.57
N SER A 244 7.59 22.21 7.61
CA SER A 244 8.73 23.14 7.57
C SER A 244 9.63 23.06 8.81
N LYS A 245 9.11 22.62 9.97
CA LYS A 245 9.92 22.36 11.18
C LYS A 245 10.65 21.01 11.14
N THR A 246 10.24 20.10 10.26
CA THR A 246 10.86 18.77 10.11
C THR A 246 11.94 18.70 9.04
N LEU A 247 11.98 19.69 8.13
CA LEU A 247 12.93 19.80 7.04
C LEU A 247 14.26 20.34 7.57
N ILE A 248 15.31 19.53 7.43
CA ILE A 248 16.68 19.96 7.70
C ILE A 248 17.19 20.61 6.43
N ASN A 249 17.77 21.79 6.57
CA ASN A 249 18.44 22.45 5.47
C ASN A 249 19.67 21.60 5.06
N THR A 250 19.65 21.09 3.83
CA THR A 250 20.68 20.17 3.32
C THR A 250 22.03 20.87 3.22
N GLU A 251 22.03 22.14 2.80
CA GLU A 251 23.22 22.97 2.68
C GLU A 251 23.86 23.22 4.06
N GLU A 252 23.06 23.58 5.07
CA GLU A 252 23.56 23.77 6.44
C GLU A 252 24.11 22.47 7.05
N LEU A 253 23.48 21.33 6.76
CA LEU A 253 23.95 20.02 7.21
C LEU A 253 25.29 19.67 6.56
N LEU A 254 25.45 19.94 5.26
CA LEU A 254 26.69 19.72 4.54
C LEU A 254 27.82 20.57 5.13
N GLU A 255 27.58 21.86 5.31
CA GLU A 255 28.53 22.78 5.93
C GLU A 255 28.95 22.30 7.33
N ALA A 256 27.97 21.94 8.17
CA ALA A 256 28.22 21.44 9.52
C ALA A 256 29.06 20.14 9.57
N VAL A 257 29.01 19.30 8.53
CA VAL A 257 29.85 18.10 8.41
C VAL A 257 31.25 18.44 7.90
N MET A 258 31.34 19.37 6.94
CA MET A 258 32.60 19.83 6.34
C MET A 258 33.46 20.62 7.34
N GLU A 259 32.83 21.34 8.28
CA GLU A 259 33.52 22.08 9.34
C GLU A 259 34.18 21.20 10.39
N ILE A 260 33.94 19.88 10.43
CA ILE A 260 34.53 19.02 11.47
C ILE A 260 36.04 18.91 11.29
N ASP A 261 36.77 19.59 12.18
CA ASP A 261 38.23 19.58 12.21
C ASP A 261 38.83 18.16 12.23
N GLY A 262 39.74 17.89 11.28
CA GLY A 262 40.50 16.64 11.20
C GLY A 262 39.67 15.41 10.84
N LEU A 263 38.53 15.58 10.16
CA LEU A 263 37.80 14.51 9.51
C LEU A 263 38.16 14.50 8.01
N GLU A 264 38.63 13.37 7.49
CA GLU A 264 38.96 13.22 6.07
C GLU A 264 37.74 13.42 5.17
N GLU A 265 37.93 13.97 3.97
CA GLU A 265 36.85 14.25 3.00
C GLU A 265 35.97 13.03 2.71
N ALA A 266 36.57 11.85 2.58
CA ALA A 266 35.82 10.60 2.38
C ALA A 266 34.90 10.25 3.58
N LYS A 267 35.35 10.54 4.81
CA LYS A 267 34.55 10.35 6.02
C LYS A 267 33.49 11.45 6.16
N GLN A 268 33.78 12.68 5.72
CA GLN A 268 32.81 13.77 5.67
C GLN A 268 31.68 13.45 4.67
N MET A 269 32.00 13.00 3.46
CA MET A 269 31.00 12.56 2.47
C MET A 269 30.11 11.45 3.04
N TYR A 270 30.71 10.43 3.64
CA TYR A 270 29.96 9.33 4.25
C TYR A 270 29.09 9.78 5.43
N ALA A 271 29.60 10.68 6.28
CA ALA A 271 28.83 11.25 7.40
C ALA A 271 27.64 12.05 6.89
N PHE A 272 27.83 12.88 5.86
CA PHE A 272 26.78 13.66 5.24
C PHE A 272 25.70 12.76 4.64
N GLU A 273 26.07 11.77 3.83
CA GLU A 273 25.11 10.80 3.26
C GLU A 273 24.31 10.06 4.33
N TYR A 274 24.99 9.64 5.40
CA TYR A 274 24.35 8.96 6.53
C TYR A 274 23.36 9.85 7.28
N LEU A 275 23.74 11.09 7.58
CA LEU A 275 22.89 12.06 8.27
C LEU A 275 21.72 12.47 7.38
N ASN A 276 21.95 12.70 6.09
CA ASN A 276 20.92 13.07 5.14
C ASN A 276 19.87 11.94 4.94
N GLY A 277 20.28 10.67 5.11
CA GLY A 277 19.38 9.52 5.11
C GLY A 277 18.54 9.33 6.38
N ASP A 278 18.83 10.06 7.46
CA ASP A 278 18.13 9.95 8.76
C ASP A 278 17.90 11.35 9.37
N PRO A 279 16.75 11.99 9.07
CA PRO A 279 16.43 13.32 9.58
C PRO A 279 16.40 13.41 11.10
N VAL A 280 16.16 12.32 11.82
CA VAL A 280 16.19 12.36 13.29
C VAL A 280 17.64 12.54 13.76
N LYS A 281 18.57 11.79 13.16
CA LYS A 281 19.99 11.91 13.48
C LYS A 281 20.62 13.19 12.97
N ALA A 282 20.24 13.66 11.78
CA ALA A 282 20.70 14.95 11.29
C ALA A 282 20.24 16.11 12.20
N ARG A 283 19.00 16.10 12.72
CA ARG A 283 18.57 17.10 13.70
C ARG A 283 19.38 17.03 15.00
N ALA A 284 19.59 15.82 15.52
CA ALA A 284 20.41 15.63 16.71
C ALA A 284 21.86 16.13 16.48
N PHE A 285 22.43 15.83 15.31
CA PHE A 285 23.76 16.30 14.90
C PHE A 285 23.84 17.82 14.79
N MET A 286 22.85 18.46 14.16
CA MET A 286 22.80 19.92 14.02
C MET A 286 22.68 20.65 15.36
N ALA A 287 21.97 20.05 16.33
CA ALA A 287 21.86 20.58 17.69
C ALA A 287 23.17 20.53 18.49
N TYR A 288 24.13 19.69 18.10
CA TYR A 288 25.42 19.59 18.76
C TYR A 288 26.40 20.68 18.29
N ASN A 289 27.28 21.13 19.19
CA ASN A 289 28.45 21.93 18.80
C ASN A 289 29.50 21.08 18.05
N ILE A 290 30.45 21.74 17.38
CA ILE A 290 31.48 21.11 16.53
C ILE A 290 32.22 19.93 17.18
N ARG A 291 32.59 20.05 18.47
CA ARG A 291 33.27 18.98 19.22
C ARG A 291 32.37 17.77 19.43
N MET A 292 31.10 18.01 19.78
CA MET A 292 30.10 16.96 19.98
C MET A 292 29.68 16.30 18.67
N ARG A 293 29.64 17.05 17.56
CA ARG A 293 29.41 16.51 16.20
C ARG A 293 30.46 15.48 15.81
N LYS A 294 31.74 15.79 16.06
CA LYS A 294 32.83 14.82 15.86
C LYS A 294 32.62 13.56 16.72
N LEU A 295 32.41 13.72 18.03
CA LEU A 295 32.18 12.59 18.93
C LEU A 295 30.95 11.74 18.55
N PHE A 296 29.88 12.39 18.09
CA PHE A 296 28.68 11.74 17.61
C PHE A 296 28.98 10.82 16.44
N LEU A 297 29.70 11.30 15.42
CA LEU A 297 30.10 10.51 14.27
C LEU A 297 31.03 9.35 14.67
N PHE A 298 32.03 9.58 15.52
CA PHE A 298 32.94 8.51 15.96
C PHE A 298 32.28 7.46 16.87
N ARG A 299 31.19 7.81 17.58
CA ARG A 299 30.35 6.83 18.28
C ARG A 299 29.53 5.99 17.32
N GLN A 300 29.03 6.62 16.26
CA GLN A 300 28.20 5.95 15.26
C GLN A 300 29.03 5.06 14.32
N PHE A 301 30.24 5.49 14.01
CA PHE A 301 31.20 4.85 13.12
C PHE A 301 32.44 4.46 13.91
N TRP A 302 32.29 3.43 14.75
CA TRP A 302 33.37 2.97 15.63
C TRP A 302 34.63 2.51 14.88
N TRP A 303 34.51 2.18 13.58
CA TRP A 303 35.61 1.82 12.68
C TRP A 303 36.32 3.02 12.03
N TRP A 304 35.98 4.26 12.39
CA TRP A 304 36.69 5.47 11.95
C TRP A 304 37.84 5.90 12.85
N LYS A 305 37.99 5.22 13.99
CA LYS A 305 39.08 5.40 14.94
C LYS A 305 40.41 4.87 14.40
#